data_AF-A0A1W1V7B0-F1
#
_entry.id   AF-A0A1W1V7B0-F1
#
_cell.length_a   1.000
_cell.length_b   1.000
_cell.length_c   1.000
_cell.angle_alpha   90.00
_cell.angle_beta   90.00
_cell.angle_gamma   90.00
#
_symmetry.space_group_name_H-M   'P 1'
#
loop_
_entity.id
_entity.type
_entity.pdbx_description
1 polymer ?
#
loop_
_entity_poly.entity_id
_entity_poly.type
_entity_poly.pdbx_seq_one_letter_code
_entity_poly.pdbx_strand_id
1 'polypeptide(L)'
;MNKRILIRFVPPAPIKVPNGPKSTRLRTWKVDKLIGFLQEGLEPMMGEAYPDVEFEVVEARAQEIRFDGWKPEKPGDVRKAIGEMMGNVMEGIEAEEYLED
;
A
#
# COMPACT_ATOMS: atom_id res chain seq x y z
N MET A 1 15.57 -10.11 18.44
CA MET A 1 14.40 -9.31 18.06
C MET A 1 14.28 -9.40 16.55
N ASN A 2 13.13 -9.80 16.02
CA ASN A 2 12.90 -9.72 14.57
C ASN A 2 12.80 -8.25 14.18
N LYS A 3 13.50 -7.87 13.11
CA LYS A 3 13.42 -6.54 12.52
C LYS A 3 12.21 -6.51 11.61
N ARG A 4 11.34 -5.52 11.77
CA ARG A 4 10.10 -5.43 10.99
C ARG A 4 9.81 -4.00 10.54
N ILE A 5 9.27 -3.87 9.33
CA ILE A 5 8.68 -2.66 8.78
C ILE A 5 7.17 -2.86 8.69
N LEU A 6 6.39 -1.99 9.36
CA LEU A 6 4.94 -1.98 9.22
C LEU A 6 4.53 -0.81 8.34
N ILE A 7 3.93 -1.12 7.19
CA ILE A 7 3.40 -0.15 6.24
C ILE A 7 1.91 0.01 6.50
N ARG A 8 1.53 1.15 7.08
CA ARG A 8 0.15 1.52 7.36
C ARG A 8 -0.42 2.21 6.12
N PHE A 9 -1.20 1.46 5.35
CA PHE A 9 -1.80 1.89 4.10
C PHE A 9 -3.18 2.50 4.34
N VAL A 10 -3.47 3.61 3.65
CA VAL A 10 -4.81 4.20 3.61
C VAL A 10 -5.35 3.96 2.21
N PRO A 11 -6.48 3.25 2.04
CA PRO A 11 -7.05 3.02 0.72
C PRO A 11 -7.42 4.36 0.06
N PRO A 12 -7.34 4.45 -1.29
CA PRO A 12 -7.72 5.66 -1.99
C PRO A 12 -9.20 6.00 -1.77
N ALA A 13 -9.57 7.25 -2.10
CA ALA A 13 -10.97 7.65 -2.04
C ALA A 13 -11.84 6.79 -2.98
N PRO A 14 -13.12 6.55 -2.63
CA PRO A 14 -14.07 5.87 -3.52
C PRO A 14 -14.18 6.55 -4.88
N ILE A 15 -14.34 5.75 -5.93
CA ILE A 15 -14.42 6.24 -7.31
C ILE A 15 -15.88 6.50 -7.70
N LYS A 16 -16.15 7.64 -8.34
CA LYS A 16 -17.45 7.93 -8.95
C LYS A 16 -17.54 7.26 -10.32
N VAL A 17 -18.52 6.39 -10.50
CA VAL A 17 -18.81 5.76 -11.79
C VAL A 17 -20.22 6.14 -12.29
N PRO A 18 -20.43 6.30 -13.62
CA PRO A 18 -21.76 6.51 -14.17
C PRO A 18 -22.71 5.35 -13.82
N ASN A 19 -23.95 5.68 -13.46
CA ASN A 19 -25.02 4.71 -13.18
C ASN A 19 -26.31 5.00 -13.98
N GLY A 20 -26.18 5.76 -15.07
CA GLY A 20 -27.27 6.22 -15.91
C GLY A 20 -26.97 7.59 -16.54
N PRO A 21 -27.87 8.12 -17.39
CA PRO A 21 -27.63 9.34 -18.17
C PRO A 21 -27.36 10.61 -17.34
N LYS A 22 -27.76 10.63 -16.06
CA LYS A 22 -27.61 11.78 -15.14
C LYS A 22 -27.27 11.37 -13.70
N SER A 23 -26.85 10.13 -13.47
CA SER A 23 -26.57 9.60 -12.13
C SER A 23 -25.18 9.00 -12.05
N THR A 24 -24.56 9.14 -10.88
CA THR A 24 -23.30 8.46 -10.55
C THR A 24 -23.51 7.67 -9.27
N ARG A 25 -22.75 6.59 -9.12
CA ARG A 25 -22.62 5.86 -7.86
C ARG A 25 -21.16 5.85 -7.43
N LEU A 26 -20.94 5.74 -6.12
CA LEU A 26 -19.59 5.54 -5.57
C LEU A 26 -19.31 4.05 -5.52
N ARG A 27 -18.14 3.64 -6.03
CA ARG A 27 -17.58 2.31 -5.81
C ARG A 27 -16.44 2.44 -4.82
N THR A 28 -16.50 1.64 -3.76
CA THR A 28 -15.44 1.54 -2.76
C THR A 28 -14.41 0.53 -3.21
N TRP A 29 -13.20 0.64 -2.67
CA TRP A 29 -12.14 -0.32 -2.95
C TRP A 29 -12.30 -1.58 -2.11
N LYS A 30 -11.98 -2.74 -2.70
CA LYS A 30 -11.79 -4.02 -2.01
C LYS A 30 -10.47 -3.97 -1.25
N VAL A 31 -10.50 -3.41 -0.04
CA VAL A 31 -9.29 -3.06 0.74
C VAL A 31 -8.36 -4.25 0.96
N ASP A 32 -8.90 -5.42 1.31
CA ASP A 32 -8.08 -6.62 1.53
C ASP A 32 -7.34 -7.05 0.25
N LYS A 33 -7.98 -6.90 -0.92
CA LYS A 33 -7.33 -7.19 -2.20
C LYS A 33 -6.24 -6.17 -2.54
N LEU A 34 -6.46 -4.89 -2.24
CA LEU A 34 -5.44 -3.85 -2.41
C LEU A 34 -4.22 -4.10 -1.54
N ILE A 35 -4.43 -4.51 -0.29
CA ILE A 35 -3.34 -4.85 0.63
C ILE A 35 -2.57 -6.06 0.11
N GLY A 36 -3.27 -7.11 -0.35
CA GLY A 36 -2.62 -8.27 -0.97
C GLY A 36 -1.77 -7.90 -2.18
N PHE A 37 -2.33 -7.09 -3.09
CA PHE A 37 -1.61 -6.59 -4.26
C PHE A 37 -0.35 -5.80 -3.89
N LEU A 38 -0.46 -4.90 -2.90
CA LEU A 38 0.68 -4.14 -2.39
C LEU A 38 1.73 -5.04 -1.72
N GLN A 39 1.29 -6.00 -0.92
CA GLN A 39 2.18 -6.95 -0.24
C GLN A 39 3.01 -7.75 -1.24
N GLU A 40 2.34 -8.33 -2.25
CA GLU A 40 2.99 -9.12 -3.32
C GLU A 40 3.89 -8.27 -4.21
N GLY A 41 3.43 -7.08 -4.62
CA GLY A 41 4.19 -6.19 -5.49
C GLY A 41 5.44 -5.61 -4.84
N LEU A 42 5.40 -5.36 -3.52
CA LEU A 42 6.53 -4.83 -2.76
C LEU A 42 7.55 -5.91 -2.38
N GLU A 43 7.15 -7.18 -2.26
CA GLU A 43 8.00 -8.28 -1.79
C GLU A 43 9.38 -8.36 -2.48
N PRO A 44 9.50 -8.36 -3.83
CA PRO A 44 10.81 -8.41 -4.47
C PRO A 44 11.67 -7.17 -4.17
N MET A 45 11.06 -5.98 -4.16
CA MET A 45 11.77 -4.72 -3.93
C MET A 45 12.26 -4.60 -2.49
N MET A 46 11.43 -5.01 -1.53
CA MET A 46 11.73 -5.01 -0.10
C MET A 46 12.77 -6.08 0.24
N GLY A 47 12.69 -7.26 -0.36
CA GLY A 47 13.67 -8.33 -0.19
C GLY A 47 15.07 -7.97 -0.72
N GLU A 48 15.14 -7.20 -1.80
CA GLU A 48 16.42 -6.68 -2.32
C GLU A 48 16.98 -5.55 -1.45
N ALA A 49 16.15 -4.58 -1.07
CA ALA A 49 16.60 -3.40 -0.34
C ALA A 49 16.87 -3.67 1.15
N TYR A 50 16.09 -4.57 1.77
CA TYR A 50 16.08 -4.83 3.21
C TYR A 50 16.00 -6.34 3.52
N PRO A 51 16.97 -7.17 3.07
CA PRO A 51 16.89 -8.63 3.07
C PRO A 51 16.69 -9.27 4.46
N ASP A 52 17.14 -8.62 5.53
CA ASP A 52 17.04 -9.11 6.91
C ASP A 52 15.89 -8.47 7.71
N VAL A 53 14.92 -7.84 7.02
CA VAL A 53 13.83 -7.10 7.64
C VAL A 53 12.50 -7.60 7.10
N GLU A 54 11.68 -8.15 7.99
CA GLU A 54 10.30 -8.54 7.65
C GLU A 54 9.49 -7.28 7.32
N PHE A 55 8.48 -7.39 6.45
CA PHE A 55 7.54 -6.28 6.24
C PHE A 55 6.09 -6.78 6.12
N GLU A 56 5.16 -5.90 6.49
CA GLU A 56 3.73 -6.15 6.36
C GLU A 56 3.01 -4.85 5.96
N VAL A 57 2.07 -4.97 5.03
CA VAL A 57 1.11 -3.92 4.68
C VAL A 57 -0.20 -4.15 5.44
N VAL A 58 -0.69 -3.13 6.14
CA VAL A 58 -1.96 -3.19 6.88
C VAL A 58 -2.83 -1.98 6.60
N GLU A 59 -4.14 -2.14 6.66
CA GLU A 59 -5.07 -1.01 6.61
C GLU A 59 -4.88 -0.09 7.82
N ALA A 60 -4.95 1.21 7.60
CA ALA A 60 -4.95 2.23 8.63
C ALA A 60 -5.78 3.45 8.25
N ARG A 61 -6.08 4.28 9.26
CA ARG A 61 -6.73 5.58 9.08
C ARG A 61 -5.78 6.72 8.71
N ALA A 62 -4.48 6.50 8.84
CA ALA A 62 -3.45 7.47 8.54
C ALA A 62 -2.22 6.73 8.00
N GLN A 63 -1.64 7.27 6.94
CA GLN A 63 -0.48 6.69 6.28
C GLN A 63 0.75 6.86 7.17
N GLU A 64 1.47 5.76 7.39
CA GLU A 64 2.66 5.76 8.25
C GLU A 64 3.53 4.54 7.95
N ILE A 65 4.84 4.69 8.08
CA ILE A 65 5.78 3.57 8.02
C ILE A 65 6.49 3.50 9.38
N ARG A 66 6.30 2.36 10.07
CA ARG A 66 6.89 2.09 11.38
C ARG A 66 8.03 1.08 11.27
N PHE A 67 9.01 1.26 12.14
CA PHE A 67 10.17 0.38 12.26
C PHE A 67 10.15 -0.25 13.65
N ASP A 68 9.91 -1.56 13.71
CA ASP A 68 9.87 -2.34 14.94
C ASP A 68 11.13 -3.20 15.05
N GLY A 69 11.86 -3.08 16.16
CA GLY A 69 13.12 -3.81 16.35
C GLY A 69 14.26 -3.39 15.41
N TRP A 70 14.03 -2.41 14.55
CA TRP A 70 15.01 -1.87 13.60
C TRP A 70 15.11 -0.34 13.71
N LYS A 71 16.33 0.18 13.66
CA LYS A 71 16.63 1.61 13.66
C LYS A 71 17.51 1.94 12.46
N PRO A 72 16.92 2.30 11.31
CA PRO A 72 17.72 2.71 10.16
C PRO A 72 18.47 4.01 10.48
N GLU A 73 19.66 4.18 9.91
CA GLU A 73 20.49 5.39 10.11
C GLU A 73 19.78 6.65 9.61
N LYS A 74 19.08 6.54 8.47
CA LYS A 74 18.32 7.62 7.83
C LYS A 74 16.85 7.23 7.71
N PRO A 75 16.08 7.33 8.81
CA PRO A 75 14.70 6.88 8.82
C PRO A 75 13.79 7.71 7.91
N GLY A 76 14.14 8.95 7.58
CA GLY A 76 13.39 9.77 6.60
C GLY A 76 13.55 9.23 5.18
N ASP A 77 14.78 8.93 4.77
CA ASP A 77 15.11 8.44 3.44
C ASP A 77 14.50 7.06 3.20
N VAL A 78 14.55 6.17 4.20
CA VAL A 78 13.91 4.84 4.12
C VAL A 78 12.41 4.96 3.91
N ARG A 79 11.72 5.84 4.66
CA ARG A 79 10.28 6.06 4.48
C ARG A 79 9.95 6.60 3.10
N LYS A 80 10.77 7.52 2.59
CA LYS A 80 10.61 8.07 1.25
C LYS A 80 10.78 6.98 0.18
N ALA A 81 11.82 6.17 0.28
CA ALA A 81 12.09 5.07 -0.66
C ALA A 81 10.93 4.06 -0.67
N ILE A 82 10.44 3.64 0.50
CA ILE A 82 9.28 2.73 0.59
C ILE A 82 8.03 3.39 -0.02
N GLY A 83 7.82 4.70 0.21
CA GLY A 83 6.72 5.44 -0.41
C GLY A 83 6.80 5.48 -1.94
N GLU A 84 8.00 5.61 -2.50
CA GLU A 84 8.23 5.54 -3.95
C GLU A 84 7.97 4.12 -4.49
N MET A 85 8.43 3.07 -3.79
CA MET A 85 8.13 1.69 -4.14
C MET A 85 6.62 1.42 -4.16
N MET A 86 5.90 1.88 -3.12
CA MET A 86 4.44 1.80 -3.06
C MET A 86 3.78 2.52 -4.24
N GLY A 87 4.27 3.72 -4.58
CA GLY A 87 3.79 4.47 -5.74
C GLY A 87 3.92 3.66 -7.04
N ASN A 88 5.10 3.10 -7.28
CA ASN A 88 5.38 2.29 -8.47
C ASN A 88 4.49 1.05 -8.56
N VAL A 89 4.23 0.36 -7.44
CA VAL A 89 3.30 -0.78 -7.41
C VAL A 89 1.88 -0.33 -7.73
N MET A 90 1.43 0.77 -7.11
CA MET A 90 0.09 1.31 -7.33
C MET A 90 -0.13 1.86 -8.75
N GLU A 91 0.91 2.22 -9.49
CA GLU A 91 0.79 2.60 -10.92
C GLU A 91 0.36 1.42 -11.80
N GLY A 92 0.63 0.18 -11.39
CA GLY A 92 0.24 -1.04 -12.10
C GLY A 92 -1.20 -1.48 -11.86
N ILE A 93 -2.00 -0.74 -11.09
CA ILE A 93 -3.32 -1.19 -10.68
C ILE A 93 -4.38 -1.01 -11.78
N GLU A 94 -5.11 -2.09 -12.07
CA GLU A 94 -6.34 -2.03 -12.86
C GLU A 94 -7.55 -1.84 -11.95
N ALA A 95 -7.99 -0.58 -11.76
CA ALA A 95 -8.98 -0.22 -10.74
C ALA A 95 -10.27 -1.06 -10.75
N GLU A 96 -10.74 -1.48 -11.92
CA GLU A 96 -11.96 -2.28 -12.08
C GLU A 96 -11.92 -3.62 -11.33
N GLU A 97 -10.75 -4.26 -11.22
CA GLU A 97 -10.59 -5.55 -10.52
C GLU A 97 -10.66 -5.41 -8.99
N TYR A 98 -10.39 -4.19 -8.51
CA TYR A 98 -10.22 -3.85 -7.09
C TYR A 98 -11.35 -2.97 -6.54
N LEU A 99 -12.39 -2.70 -7.32
CA LEU A 99 -13.58 -1.99 -6.87
C LEU A 99 -14.72 -2.95 -6.51
N GLU A 100 -15.50 -2.62 -5.50
CA GLU A 100 -16.76 -3.29 -5.15
C GLU A 100 -17.79 -3.10 -6.27
N ASP A 101 -18.67 -4.09 -6.46
CA ASP A 101 -19.65 -4.09 -7.56
C ASP A 101 -20.82 -3.14 -7.41
#